data_AF-A0A6A7K8J0-F1
#
_entry.id   AF-A0A6A7K8J0-F1
#
_cell.length_a   1.000
_cell.length_b   1.000
_cell.length_c   1.000
_cell.angle_alpha   90.00
_cell.angle_beta   90.00
_cell.angle_gamma   90.00
#
_symmetry.space_group_name_H-M   'P 1'
#
loop_
_entity.id
_entity.type
_entity.pdbx_description
1 polymer ?
#
loop_
_entity_poly.entity_id
_entity_poly.type
_entity_poly.pdbx_seq_one_letter_code
_entity_poly.pdbx_strand_id
1 'polypeptide(L)' 'KNLDFDVEEEKILSTNSKEININLKEINKLVEENIIKMLEASGMNKTEIAKSLGISRTALWKKIRTKNTN' A
#
# COMPACT_ATOMS: atom_id res chain seq x y z
N LYS A 1 18.96 48.03 2.38
CA LYS A 1 18.88 46.86 3.28
C LYS A 1 18.47 45.69 2.41
N ASN A 2 19.44 45.04 1.76
CA ASN A 2 19.18 43.87 0.93
C ASN A 2 19.26 42.67 1.87
N LEU A 3 18.17 41.91 1.94
CA LEU A 3 18.12 40.67 2.72
C LEU A 3 18.67 39.59 1.78
N ASP A 4 19.90 39.16 2.03
CA ASP A 4 20.45 37.97 1.39
C ASP A 4 19.66 36.77 1.92
N PHE A 5 18.89 36.15 1.03
CA PHE A 5 18.10 34.96 1.33
C PHE A 5 18.98 33.76 0.98
N ASP A 6 19.60 33.15 1.98
CA ASP A 6 20.37 31.92 1.82
C ASP A 6 19.42 30.81 1.33
N VAL A 7 19.45 30.55 0.03
CA VAL A 7 18.79 29.40 -0.58
C VAL A 7 19.69 28.20 -0.30
N GLU A 8 19.35 27.40 0.72
CA GLU A 8 19.93 26.08 0.89
C GLU A 8 19.49 25.20 -0.29
N GLU A 9 20.40 24.94 -1.22
CA GLU A 9 20.19 23.97 -2.29
C GLU A 9 20.06 22.56 -1.70
N GLU A 10 18.85 22.00 -1.72
CA GLU A 10 18.64 20.58 -1.40
C GLU A 10 19.48 19.71 -2.33
N LYS A 11 20.46 19.03 -1.75
CA LYS A 11 21.35 18.10 -2.44
C LYS A 11 20.54 16.92 -3.00
N ILE A 12 20.29 16.94 -4.31
CA ILE A 12 19.71 15.79 -5.02
C ILE A 12 20.66 14.60 -4.86
N LEU A 13 20.25 13.62 -4.06
CA LEU A 13 20.97 12.37 -3.85
C LEU A 13 21.04 11.63 -5.19
N SER A 14 22.24 11.57 -5.80
CA SER A 14 22.49 10.81 -7.02
C SER A 14 22.38 9.31 -6.69
N THR A 15 21.18 8.76 -6.82
CA THR A 15 20.94 7.33 -6.62
C THR A 15 21.59 6.58 -7.79
N ASN A 16 22.68 5.90 -7.48
CA ASN A 16 23.38 4.99 -8.38
C ASN A 16 22.38 4.01 -8.98
N SER A 17 22.19 4.07 -10.30
CA SER A 17 21.09 3.45 -11.07
C SER A 17 21.18 1.92 -11.11
N LYS A 18 21.02 1.26 -9.96
CA LYS A 18 20.46 -0.09 -9.95
C LYS A 18 19.00 0.09 -10.35
N GLU A 19 18.65 -0.40 -11.53
CA GLU A 19 17.28 -0.34 -12.08
C GLU A 19 16.28 -0.67 -10.97
N ILE A 20 15.49 0.33 -10.59
CA ILE A 20 14.46 0.20 -9.56
C ILE A 20 13.36 -0.67 -10.18
N ASN A 21 13.44 -1.98 -9.95
CA ASN A 21 12.45 -2.94 -10.41
C ASN A 21 11.28 -2.99 -9.42
N ILE A 22 10.26 -2.16 -9.68
CA ILE A 22 9.03 -2.12 -8.88
C ILE A 22 7.97 -3.01 -9.51
N ASN A 23 7.50 -4.00 -8.75
CA ASN A 23 6.38 -4.85 -9.16
C ASN A 23 5.03 -4.28 -8.66
N LEU A 24 4.28 -3.64 -9.54
CA LEU A 24 2.95 -3.09 -9.22
C LEU A 24 1.97 -4.12 -8.67
N LYS A 25 2.09 -5.38 -9.10
CA LYS A 25 1.20 -6.45 -8.63
C LYS A 25 1.40 -6.74 -7.14
N GLU A 26 2.64 -6.69 -6.68
CA GLU A 26 2.99 -6.90 -5.27
C GLU A 26 2.56 -5.71 -4.41
N ILE A 27 2.74 -4.48 -4.91
CA ILE A 27 2.25 -3.27 -4.25
C ILE A 27 0.73 -3.34 -4.07
N ASN A 28 0.00 -3.64 -5.15
CA ASN A 28 -1.45 -3.73 -5.09
C ASN A 28 -1.89 -4.79 -4.09
N LYS A 29 -1.22 -5.95 -4.07
CA LYS A 29 -1.49 -6.99 -3.07
C LYS A 29 -1.25 -6.47 -1.66
N LEU A 30 -0.11 -5.82 -1.39
CA LEU A 30 0.21 -5.30 -0.05
C LEU A 30 -0.80 -4.25 0.42
N VAL A 31 -1.19 -3.32 -0.46
CA VAL A 31 -2.18 -2.29 -0.17
C VAL A 31 -3.54 -2.91 0.14
N GLU A 32 -4.01 -3.83 -0.70
CA GLU A 32 -5.25 -4.57 -0.47
C GLU A 32 -5.23 -5.30 0.89
N GLU A 33 -4.11 -5.94 1.22
CA GLU A 33 -3.95 -6.66 2.47
C GLU A 33 -3.99 -5.76 3.70
N ASN A 34 -3.41 -4.57 3.62
CA ASN A 34 -3.45 -3.58 4.69
C ASN A 34 -4.86 -3.02 4.88
N ILE A 35 -5.56 -2.73 3.78
CA ILE A 35 -6.95 -2.28 3.84
C ILE A 35 -7.82 -3.34 4.52
N ILE A 36 -7.71 -4.62 4.12
CA ILE A 36 -8.48 -5.71 4.75
C ILE A 36 -8.19 -5.78 6.25
N LYS A 37 -6.92 -5.71 6.68
CA LYS A 37 -6.54 -5.73 8.10
C LYS A 37 -7.14 -4.54 8.87
N MET A 38 -7.11 -3.34 8.28
CA MET A 38 -7.70 -2.14 8.90
C MET A 38 -9.20 -2.28 9.08
N LEU A 39 -9.90 -2.85 8.10
CA LEU A 39 -11.35 -3.08 8.19
C LEU A 39 -11.70 -4.19 9.18
N GLU A 40 -10.85 -5.22 9.30
CA GLU A 40 -11.01 -6.24 10.35
C GLU A 40 -10.80 -5.64 11.75
N ALA A 41 -9.78 -4.78 11.90
CA ALA A 41 -9.48 -4.12 13.17
C ALA A 41 -10.56 -3.12 13.60
N SER A 42 -11.30 -2.52 12.66
CA SER A 42 -12.45 -1.67 12.96
C SER A 42 -13.71 -2.45 13.36
N GLY A 43 -13.64 -3.79 13.40
CA GLY A 43 -14.73 -4.65 13.82
C GLY A 43 -15.66 -5.09 12.69
N MET A 44 -15.35 -4.78 11.43
CA MET A 44 -16.18 -5.22 10.30
C MET A 44 -16.07 -6.73 10.10
N ASN A 45 -17.21 -7.37 9.87
CA ASN A 45 -17.24 -8.77 9.50
C ASN A 45 -16.88 -8.96 8.01
N LYS A 46 -16.53 -10.19 7.63
CA LYS A 46 -16.09 -10.51 6.26
C LYS A 46 -17.12 -10.17 5.19
N THR A 47 -18.41 -10.13 5.52
CA THR A 47 -19.48 -9.76 4.58
C THR A 47 -19.48 -8.27 4.31
N GLU A 48 -19.32 -7.46 5.35
CA GLU A 48 -19.24 -5.99 5.26
C GLU A 48 -17.98 -5.56 4.50
N ILE A 49 -16.84 -6.18 4.80
CA ILE A 49 -15.58 -5.94 4.10
C ILE A 49 -15.74 -6.24 2.61
N ALA A 50 -16.31 -7.38 2.24
CA ALA A 50 -16.53 -7.74 0.83
C ALA A 50 -17.41 -6.72 0.11
N LYS A 51 -18.51 -6.29 0.75
CA LYS A 51 -19.39 -5.24 0.24
C LYS A 51 -18.65 -3.91 0.07
N SER A 52 -17.88 -3.48 1.08
CA SER A 52 -17.12 -2.22 1.05
C SER A 52 -16.04 -2.19 -0.03
N LEU A 53 -15.43 -3.33 -0.32
CA LEU A 53 -14.42 -3.48 -1.37
C LEU A 53 -15.03 -3.71 -2.77
N GLY A 54 -16.36 -3.83 -2.87
CA GLY A 54 -17.04 -4.09 -4.14
C GLY A 54 -16.73 -5.47 -4.74
N ILE A 55 -16.36 -6.45 -3.91
CA ILE A 55 -16.00 -7.80 -4.34
C ILE A 55 -16.94 -8.86 -3.75
N SER A 56 -16.96 -10.04 -4.34
CA SER A 56 -17.67 -11.17 -3.75
C SER A 56 -17.00 -11.65 -2.46
N ARG A 57 -17.80 -12.22 -1.55
CA ARG A 57 -17.28 -12.87 -0.33
C ARG A 57 -16.28 -13.98 -0.64
N THR A 58 -16.46 -14.69 -1.75
CA THR A 58 -15.56 -15.75 -2.21
C THR A 58 -14.23 -15.18 -2.72
N ALA A 59 -14.24 -14.02 -3.40
CA ALA A 59 -13.02 -13.32 -3.81
C ALA A 59 -12.23 -12.82 -2.59
N LEU A 60 -12.91 -12.26 -1.59
CA LEU A 60 -12.29 -11.89 -0.32
C LEU A 60 -11.66 -13.11 0.37
N TRP A 61 -12.38 -14.23 0.46
CA TRP A 61 -11.84 -15.45 1.08
C TRP A 61 -10.60 -15.97 0.37
N LYS A 62 -10.56 -15.95 -0.97
CA LYS A 62 -9.35 -16.30 -1.73
C LYS A 62 -8.18 -15.41 -1.34
N LYS A 63 -8.38 -14.08 -1.32
CA LYS A 63 -7.34 -13.10 -0.95
C LYS A 63 -6.81 -13.30 0.47
N ILE A 64 -7.69 -13.65 1.42
CA ILE A 64 -7.30 -13.92 2.81
C ILE A 64 -6.58 -15.27 2.93
N ARG A 65 -7.09 -16.33 2.28
CA ARG A 65 -6.53 -17.69 2.40
C ARG A 65 -5.12 -17.80 1.83
N THR A 66 -4.79 -17.05 0.78
CA THR A 66 -3.43 -17.02 0.22
C THR A 66 -2.39 -16.50 1.21
N LYS A 67 -2.79 -15.90 2.35
CA LYS A 67 -1.88 -15.53 3.44
C LYS A 67 -1.42 -16.70 4.31
N ASN A 68 -2.17 -17.80 4.39
CA ASN A 68 -1.98 -18.84 5.43
C ASN A 68 -1.16 -20.06 4.96
N THR A 69 -0.53 -20.03 3.78
CA THR A 69 0.20 -21.18 3.21
C THR A 69 1.67 -20.91 2.88
N ASN A 70 2.31 -19.95 3.56
CA ASN A 70 3.76 -19.78 3.54
C ASN A 70 4.34 -19.98 4.95
#